data_AF-A0A3D8I3K9-F1
#
_entry.id   AF-A0A3D8I3K9-F1
#
_cell.length_a   1.000
_cell.length_b   1.000
_cell.length_c   1.000
_cell.angle_alpha   90.00
_cell.angle_beta   90.00
_cell.angle_gamma   90.00
#
_symmetry.space_group_name_H-M   'P 1'
#
loop_
_entity.id
_entity.type
_entity.pdbx_description
1 polymer ?
#
loop_
_entity_poly.entity_id
_entity_poly.type
_entity_poly.pdbx_seq_one_letter_code
_entity_poly.pdbx_strand_id
1 'polypeptide(L)'
;MSIGEALFDNENRDLTIQKPLYKEQDKRLFVNDFLYFRNVSKEVWEYKIGGYQVLDKYLKSHKGEEIDYKHFQKVIQTLHKSLEIEAQIACVDIFK
;
A
#
# COMPACT_ATOMS: atom_id res chain seq x y z
N MET A 1 13.55 0.06 8.73
CA MET A 1 13.18 0.74 7.46
C MET A 1 11.72 1.16 7.55
N SER A 2 11.33 2.30 6.97
CA SER A 2 9.94 2.78 7.07
C SER A 2 9.02 2.01 6.12
N ILE A 3 7.85 1.60 6.60
CA ILE A 3 6.82 0.88 5.82
C ILE A 3 6.09 1.87 4.92
N GLY A 4 5.93 1.49 3.64
CA GLY A 4 5.21 2.31 2.67
C GLY A 4 5.91 3.64 2.36
N GLU A 5 7.23 3.71 2.49
CA GLU A 5 7.99 4.91 2.15
C GLU A 5 7.96 5.13 0.62
N ALA A 6 7.55 6.33 0.21
CA ALA A 6 7.53 6.75 -1.20
C ALA A 6 8.95 7.06 -1.72
N LEU A 7 9.32 6.47 -2.86
CA LEU A 7 10.56 6.71 -3.57
C LEU A 7 10.30 7.02 -5.05
N PHE A 8 11.25 7.73 -5.66
CA PHE A 8 11.20 8.17 -7.06
C PHE A 8 12.46 7.70 -7.78
N ASP A 9 12.29 7.03 -8.93
CA ASP A 9 13.40 6.52 -9.74
C ASP A 9 13.92 7.55 -10.78
N ASN A 10 13.36 8.75 -10.85
CA ASN A 10 13.77 9.83 -11.75
C ASN A 10 13.77 11.22 -11.07
N GLU A 11 14.37 12.22 -11.73
CA GLU A 11 14.38 13.62 -11.26
C GLU A 11 13.01 14.32 -11.44
N ASN A 12 12.27 13.95 -12.48
CA ASN A 12 10.92 14.43 -12.74
C ASN A 12 9.93 13.64 -11.89
N ARG A 13 9.64 14.14 -10.68
CA ARG A 13 8.68 13.58 -9.72
C ARG A 13 7.24 13.51 -10.26
N ASP A 14 6.98 12.61 -11.20
CA ASP A 14 5.64 12.39 -11.75
C ASP A 14 4.76 11.76 -10.67
N LEU A 15 3.76 12.53 -10.24
CA LEU A 15 2.77 12.11 -9.25
C LEU A 15 1.52 11.51 -9.90
N THR A 16 1.44 11.46 -11.22
CA THR A 16 0.27 10.95 -11.93
C THR A 16 0.06 9.46 -11.65
N ILE A 17 -1.14 9.08 -11.24
CA ILE A 17 -1.52 7.68 -11.07
C ILE A 17 -1.76 7.07 -12.44
N GLN A 18 -0.97 6.06 -12.80
CA GLN A 18 -1.04 5.42 -14.11
C GLN A 18 -1.56 3.99 -14.01
N LYS A 19 -0.66 3.01 -14.09
CA LYS A 19 -0.99 1.59 -13.98
C LYS A 19 -0.30 1.02 -12.74
N PRO A 20 -1.03 0.73 -11.65
CA PRO A 20 -0.41 0.19 -10.47
C PRO A 20 0.18 -1.20 -10.76
N LEU A 21 1.36 -1.46 -10.20
CA LEU A 21 2.05 -2.74 -10.31
C LEU A 21 2.66 -3.10 -8.97
N TYR A 22 2.33 -4.28 -8.45
CA TYR A 22 2.96 -4.81 -7.25
C TYR A 22 4.03 -5.83 -7.63
N LYS A 23 5.27 -5.61 -7.18
CA LYS A 23 6.39 -6.54 -7.29
C LYS A 23 6.61 -7.21 -5.93
N GLU A 24 6.06 -8.41 -5.76
CA GLU A 24 6.09 -9.15 -4.49
C GLU A 24 7.52 -9.48 -4.03
N GLN A 25 8.40 -9.87 -4.96
CA GLN A 25 9.80 -10.19 -4.67
C GLN A 25 10.55 -9.03 -3.99
N ASP A 26 10.27 -7.79 -4.42
CA ASP A 26 10.90 -6.58 -3.91
C ASP A 26 10.08 -5.87 -2.84
N LYS A 27 8.85 -6.33 -2.57
CA LYS A 27 7.86 -5.65 -1.71
C LYS A 27 7.62 -4.18 -2.14
N ARG A 28 7.47 -3.97 -3.44
CA ARG A 28 7.29 -2.63 -4.05
C ARG A 28 5.93 -2.49 -4.71
N LEU A 29 5.21 -1.42 -4.38
CA LEU A 29 3.97 -1.01 -5.03
C LEU A 29 4.22 0.22 -5.88
N PHE A 30 4.24 0.05 -7.19
CA PHE A 30 4.37 1.13 -8.17
C PHE A 30 3.01 1.80 -8.41
N VAL A 31 3.02 3.12 -8.46
CA VAL A 31 1.89 3.98 -8.87
C VAL A 31 1.98 4.29 -10.36
N ASN A 32 3.22 4.49 -10.83
CA ASN A 32 3.63 4.67 -12.21
C ASN A 32 5.06 4.13 -12.37
N ASP A 33 5.71 4.36 -13.51
CA ASP A 33 7.05 3.84 -13.80
C ASP A 33 8.16 4.44 -12.91
N PHE A 34 7.88 5.52 -12.19
CA PHE A 34 8.87 6.29 -11.42
C PHE A 34 8.59 6.32 -9.91
N LEU A 35 7.33 6.45 -9.50
CA LEU A 35 6.88 6.53 -8.11
C LEU A 35 6.44 5.15 -7.62
N TYR A 36 7.09 4.68 -6.55
CA TYR A 36 6.69 3.47 -5.85
C TYR A 36 6.81 3.61 -4.33
N PHE A 37 6.08 2.75 -3.63
CA PHE A 37 6.15 2.57 -2.19
C PHE A 37 6.91 1.28 -1.89
N ARG A 38 7.92 1.34 -1.04
CA ARG A 38 8.72 0.18 -0.63
C ARG A 38 8.24 -0.42 0.69
N ASN A 39 8.71 -1.63 0.99
CA ASN A 39 8.36 -2.37 2.20
C ASN A 39 6.85 -2.59 2.35
N VAL A 40 6.12 -2.70 1.23
CA VAL A 40 4.70 -3.06 1.22
C VAL A 40 4.61 -4.58 1.17
N SER A 41 4.24 -5.20 2.29
CA SER A 41 4.10 -6.66 2.34
C SER A 41 2.94 -7.13 1.46
N LYS A 42 2.93 -8.42 1.12
CA LYS A 42 1.87 -9.01 0.30
C LYS A 42 0.52 -8.86 0.98
N GLU A 43 0.48 -9.08 2.29
CA GLU A 43 -0.72 -8.99 3.11
C GLU A 43 -1.29 -7.56 3.11
N VAL A 44 -0.42 -6.53 3.13
CA VAL A 44 -0.87 -5.14 3.01
C VAL A 44 -1.39 -4.84 1.61
N TRP A 45 -0.72 -5.35 0.57
CA TRP A 45 -1.18 -5.20 -0.82
C TRP A 45 -2.54 -5.87 -1.05
N GLU A 46 -2.70 -7.10 -0.56
CA GLU A 46 -3.89 -7.94 -0.71
C GLU A 46 -4.98 -7.65 0.33
N TYR A 47 -4.78 -6.69 1.24
CA TYR A 47 -5.74 -6.33 2.28
C TYR A 47 -7.09 -5.92 1.68
N LYS A 48 -8.18 -6.53 2.17
CA LYS A 48 -9.53 -6.32 1.68
C LYS A 48 -10.47 -5.79 2.75
N ILE A 49 -11.34 -4.86 2.35
CA ILE A 49 -12.52 -4.48 3.11
C ILE A 49 -13.73 -4.80 2.24
N GLY A 50 -14.55 -5.75 2.69
CA GLY A 50 -15.56 -6.39 1.84
C GLY A 50 -14.92 -7.09 0.65
N GLY A 51 -15.45 -6.86 -0.55
CA GLY A 51 -14.92 -7.43 -1.80
C GLY A 51 -13.74 -6.66 -2.42
N TYR A 52 -13.34 -5.52 -1.85
CA TYR A 52 -12.37 -4.62 -2.47
C TYR A 52 -10.99 -4.73 -1.84
N GLN A 53 -9.97 -4.93 -2.67
CA GLN A 53 -8.57 -4.76 -2.28
C GLN A 53 -8.28 -3.25 -2.18
N VAL A 54 -7.96 -2.77 -0.97
CA VAL A 54 -8.02 -1.33 -0.64
C VAL A 54 -7.06 -0.49 -1.49
N LEU A 55 -5.79 -0.89 -1.56
CA LEU A 55 -4.76 -0.13 -2.28
C LEU A 55 -4.99 -0.15 -3.80
N ASP A 56 -5.32 -1.31 -4.36
CA ASP A 56 -5.62 -1.46 -5.79
C ASP A 56 -6.87 -0.66 -6.20
N LYS A 57 -7.93 -0.75 -5.40
CA LYS A 57 -9.17 0.01 -5.64
C LYS A 57 -8.91 1.51 -5.61
N TYR A 58 -8.16 2.01 -4.62
CA TYR A 58 -7.81 3.43 -4.54
C TYR A 58 -7.06 3.90 -5.79
N LEU A 59 -5.98 3.22 -6.18
CA LEU A 59 -5.16 3.61 -7.33
C LEU A 59 -5.95 3.52 -8.65
N LYS A 60 -6.79 2.51 -8.82
CA LYS A 60 -7.63 2.40 -10.03
C LYS A 60 -8.72 3.48 -10.11
N SER A 61 -9.30 3.85 -8.97
CA SER A 61 -10.36 4.87 -8.92
C SER A 61 -9.87 6.29 -9.20
N HIS A 62 -8.60 6.58 -8.92
CA HIS A 62 -7.98 7.91 -9.12
C HIS A 62 -7.00 7.92 -10.31
N LYS A 63 -7.17 6.98 -11.26
CA LYS A 63 -6.28 6.90 -12.43
C LYS A 63 -6.32 8.19 -13.25
N GLY A 64 -5.15 8.77 -13.50
CA GLY A 64 -4.99 10.04 -14.21
C GLY A 64 -4.92 11.26 -13.30
N GLU A 65 -5.18 11.11 -12.00
CA GLU A 65 -5.04 12.18 -11.01
C GLU A 65 -3.62 12.20 -10.42
N GLU A 66 -3.23 13.33 -9.83
CA GLU A 66 -2.00 13.39 -9.03
C GLU A 66 -2.24 12.75 -7.66
N ILE A 67 -1.35 11.83 -7.26
CA ILE A 67 -1.43 11.20 -5.95
C ILE A 67 -0.89 12.13 -4.85
N ASP A 68 -1.66 12.30 -3.78
CA ASP A 68 -1.09 12.69 -2.50
C ASP A 68 -0.36 11.48 -1.89
N TYR A 69 0.91 11.30 -2.29
CA TYR A 69 1.72 10.16 -1.85
C TYR A 69 1.93 10.14 -0.33
N LYS A 70 1.85 11.29 0.36
CA LYS A 70 1.98 11.34 1.83
C LYS A 70 0.73 10.79 2.49
N HIS A 71 -0.45 11.13 1.96
CA HIS A 71 -1.70 10.54 2.39
C HIS A 71 -1.72 9.03 2.09
N PHE A 72 -1.38 8.62 0.88
CA PHE A 72 -1.38 7.21 0.50
C PHE A 72 -0.37 6.38 1.31
N GLN A 73 0.81 6.93 1.64
CA GLN A 73 1.75 6.31 2.58
C GLN A 73 1.10 6.05 3.95
N LYS A 74 0.33 7.00 4.49
CA LYS A 74 -0.41 6.80 5.75
C LYS A 74 -1.42 5.68 5.61
N VAL A 75 -2.13 5.59 4.48
CA VAL A 75 -3.06 4.47 4.22
C VAL A 75 -2.33 3.12 4.29
N ILE A 76 -1.18 2.98 3.62
CA ILE A 76 -0.36 1.76 3.68
C ILE A 76 0.04 1.43 5.13
N GLN A 77 0.49 2.42 5.90
CA GLN A 77 0.91 2.25 7.29
C GLN A 77 -0.25 1.86 8.20
N THR A 78 -1.44 2.44 7.97
CA THR A 78 -2.65 2.09 8.71
C THR A 78 -3.05 0.65 8.43
N LEU A 79 -3.06 0.19 7.17
CA LEU A 79 -3.39 -1.20 6.83
C LEU A 79 -2.38 -2.18 7.44
N HIS A 80 -1.10 -1.84 7.41
CA HIS A 80 -0.08 -2.63 8.12
C HIS A 80 -0.38 -2.72 9.61
N LYS A 81 -0.72 -1.60 10.25
CA LYS A 81 -1.04 -1.59 11.68
C LYS A 81 -2.32 -2.39 11.99
N SER A 82 -3.31 -2.36 11.11
CA SER A 82 -4.52 -3.18 11.23
C SER A 82 -4.17 -4.66 11.25
N LEU A 83 -3.32 -5.12 10.33
CA LEU A 83 -2.87 -6.52 10.30
C LEU A 83 -2.15 -6.94 11.59
N GLU A 84 -1.30 -6.07 12.15
CA GLU A 84 -0.65 -6.35 13.44
C GLU A 84 -1.66 -6.53 14.58
N ILE A 85 -2.68 -5.67 14.63
CA ILE A 85 -3.73 -5.71 15.66
C ILE A 85 -4.62 -6.94 15.46
N GLU A 86 -5.02 -7.23 14.23
CA GLU A 86 -5.80 -8.42 13.87
C GLU A 86 -5.07 -9.71 14.28
N ALA A 87 -3.75 -9.79 14.04
CA ALA A 87 -2.94 -10.92 14.47
C ALA A 87 -2.87 -11.06 16.00
N GLN A 88 -2.80 -9.95 16.73
CA GLN A 88 -2.84 -9.97 18.20
C GLN A 88 -4.20 -10.46 18.72
N ILE A 89 -5.30 -9.99 18.12
CA ILE A 89 -6.66 -10.40 18.46
C ILE A 89 -6.84 -11.90 18.18
N ALA A 90 -6.33 -12.40 17.05
CA ALA A 90 -6.43 -13.82 16.68
C ALA A 90 -5.74 -14.77 17.67
N CYS A 91 -4.75 -14.28 18.43
CA CYS A 91 -4.04 -15.05 19.45
C CYS A 91 -4.71 -15.01 20.84
N VAL A 92 -5.78 -14.23 21.03
CA VAL A 92 -6.48 -14.16 22.31
C VAL A 92 -7.30 -15.44 22.51
N ASP A 93 -6.93 -16.23 23.51
CA ASP A 93 -7.69 -17.39 23.95
C ASP A 93 -8.78 -16.97 24.95
N ILE A 94 -10.04 -17.09 24.51
CA ILE A 94 -11.23 -16.66 25.25
C ILE A 94 -11.95 -17.83 25.94
N PHE A 95 -11.46 -19.07 25.77
CA PHE A 95 -12.09 -20.29 26.28
C PHE A 95 -11.30 -20.94 27.44
N LYS A 96 -10.59 -20.13 28.23
CA LYS A 96 -10.05 -20.57 29.52
C LYS A 96 -11.11 -20.62 30.62
#